data_AF-A0A0K1QE36-F1
#
_entry.id   AF-A0A0K1QE36-F1
#
_cell.length_a   1.000
_cell.length_b   1.000
_cell.length_c   1.000
_cell.angle_alpha   90.00
_cell.angle_beta   90.00
_cell.angle_gamma   90.00
#
_symmetry.space_group_name_H-M   'P 1'
#
loop_
_entity.id
_entity.type
_entity.pdbx_description
1 polymer ?
#
loop_
_entity_poly.entity_id
_entity_poly.type
_entity_poly.pdbx_seq_one_letter_code
_entity_poly.pdbx_strand_id
1 'polypeptide(L)'
;MVTLASLGMWAVVACSGETSPETLDSSGFVAQLCQLYRPCCERESLATDVRPCRDSYAKIAAVSDIDLAEANACLAERRARSNDPDFCLQQLDSAESCTRVFRRKPSPDGLALGARCTSDNDCAPAEGGTVRCARTDPVGKEICQLQIDGHAGDGPCLGTVDVSGFVGQPGFYGAERAYLCHLSDGLYCTATSTCAEAKGVGQPCDGPPWVCTSGNFCEYTTKTCMALLGEGSSCAQNLFACARGLSCNRGTCSAERAFGAPCTSGDDCGSKRCVDGTCASFAGQAYFCGD
;
A
#
# COMPACT_ATOMS: atom_id res chain seq x y z
N MET A 1 -19.34 25.73 51.57
CA MET A 1 -17.91 25.37 51.44
C MET A 1 -17.57 25.50 49.97
N VAL A 2 -16.77 26.52 49.62
CA VAL A 2 -16.38 26.85 48.25
C VAL A 2 -14.93 26.39 48.08
N THR A 3 -14.70 25.40 47.21
CA THR A 3 -13.38 24.84 46.96
C THR A 3 -12.76 25.56 45.76
N LEU A 4 -11.73 26.36 46.01
CA LEU A 4 -10.92 27.04 45.00
C LEU A 4 -10.03 26.03 44.28
N ALA A 5 -10.25 25.81 42.98
CA ALA A 5 -9.37 25.05 42.13
C ALA A 5 -8.21 25.94 41.66
N SER A 6 -7.00 25.63 42.10
CA SER A 6 -5.74 26.26 41.71
C SER A 6 -5.38 25.91 40.27
N LEU A 7 -5.38 26.93 39.40
CA LEU A 7 -4.88 26.87 38.02
C LEU A 7 -3.35 26.84 38.04
N GLY A 8 -2.77 25.66 37.77
CA GLY A 8 -1.34 25.49 37.52
C GLY A 8 -0.99 25.96 36.12
N MET A 9 -0.36 27.14 36.03
CA MET A 9 0.15 27.74 34.80
C MET A 9 1.47 27.05 34.42
N TRP A 10 1.44 26.11 33.47
CA TRP A 10 2.65 25.53 32.90
C TRP A 10 3.19 26.49 31.83
N ALA A 11 4.36 27.08 32.07
CA ALA A 11 5.06 27.90 31.10
C ALA A 11 5.63 26.99 29.99
N VAL A 12 5.02 27.03 28.81
CA VAL A 12 5.57 26.39 27.60
C VAL A 12 6.71 27.27 27.11
N VAL A 13 7.96 26.85 27.35
CA VAL A 13 9.15 27.48 26.74
C VAL A 13 9.16 27.09 25.26
N ALA A 14 8.66 27.98 24.41
CA ALA A 14 8.78 27.84 22.97
C ALA A 14 10.21 28.22 22.55
N CYS A 15 11.06 27.22 22.33
CA CYS A 15 12.35 27.42 21.66
C CYS A 15 12.09 27.73 20.18
N SER A 16 11.91 29.01 19.85
CA SER A 16 11.90 29.52 18.46
C SER A 16 13.34 29.59 17.94
N GLY A 17 13.93 28.44 17.63
CA GLY A 17 15.07 28.35 16.73
C GLY A 17 14.54 28.37 15.31
N GLU A 18 14.84 29.43 14.54
CA GLU A 18 14.62 29.48 13.10
C GLU A 18 15.55 28.45 12.42
N THR A 19 15.19 27.17 12.49
CA THR A 19 15.71 26.15 11.60
C THR A 19 15.12 26.43 10.22
N SER A 20 15.90 27.03 9.34
CA SER A 20 15.66 26.99 7.90
C SER A 20 15.22 25.58 7.52
N PRO A 21 14.17 25.40 6.70
CA PRO A 21 13.69 24.08 6.32
C PRO A 21 14.87 23.29 5.74
N GLU A 22 15.36 22.33 6.52
CA GLU A 22 16.48 21.48 6.14
C GLU A 22 16.04 20.75 4.86
N THR A 23 16.76 21.01 3.77
CA THR A 23 16.43 20.41 2.47
C THR A 23 16.53 18.90 2.62
N LEU A 24 15.40 18.19 2.44
CA LEU A 24 15.36 16.75 2.51
C LEU A 24 16.31 16.17 1.47
N ASP A 25 17.34 15.43 1.90
CA ASP A 25 18.15 14.61 1.02
C ASP A 25 17.76 13.12 1.16
N SER A 26 18.39 12.26 0.36
CA SER A 26 18.17 10.82 0.39
C SER A 26 18.35 10.20 1.79
N SER A 27 19.36 10.66 2.54
CA SER A 27 19.65 10.16 3.89
C SER A 27 18.59 10.63 4.89
N GLY A 28 18.19 11.90 4.79
CA GLY A 28 17.14 12.53 5.59
C GLY A 28 15.79 11.85 5.38
N PHE A 29 15.42 11.53 4.13
CA PHE A 29 14.21 10.76 3.84
C PHE A 29 14.22 9.41 4.55
N VAL A 30 15.26 8.61 4.35
CA VAL A 30 15.38 7.28 4.95
C VAL A 30 15.38 7.38 6.48
N ALA A 31 16.12 8.32 7.07
CA ALA A 31 16.15 8.51 8.50
C ALA A 31 14.78 8.85 9.08
N GLN A 32 14.04 9.76 8.44
CA GLN A 32 12.69 10.15 8.87
C GLN A 32 11.69 9.01 8.71
N LEU A 33 11.78 8.24 7.62
CA LEU A 33 10.93 7.08 7.37
C LEU A 33 11.15 6.00 8.42
N CYS A 34 12.41 5.63 8.68
CA CYS A 34 12.75 4.63 9.71
C CYS A 34 12.31 5.07 11.11
N GLN A 35 12.45 6.36 11.42
CA GLN A 35 11.99 6.90 12.69
C GLN A 35 10.47 6.84 12.84
N LEU A 36 9.72 7.02 11.74
CA LEU A 36 8.26 6.94 11.73
C LEU A 36 7.75 5.54 12.05
N TYR A 37 8.48 4.49 11.66
CA TYR A 37 8.12 3.09 11.93
C TYR A 37 8.68 2.54 13.25
N ARG A 38 9.56 3.27 13.96
CA ARG A 38 10.12 2.82 15.23
C ARG A 38 9.07 2.40 16.28
N PRO A 39 7.96 3.15 16.49
CA PRO A 39 6.91 2.74 17.43
C PRO A 39 6.28 1.39 17.12
N CYS A 40 6.43 0.92 15.89
CA CYS A 40 5.88 -0.35 15.45
C CYS A 40 6.78 -1.51 15.76
N CYS A 41 8.10 -1.32 15.68
CA CYS A 41 9.04 -2.28 16.24
C CYS A 41 8.85 -2.40 17.76
N GLU A 42 8.65 -1.28 18.46
CA GLU A 42 8.37 -1.26 19.91
C GLU A 42 7.10 -2.06 20.27
N ARG A 43 5.99 -1.82 19.56
CA ARG A 43 4.71 -2.50 19.78
C ARG A 43 4.81 -4.03 19.62
N GLU A 44 5.62 -4.48 18.68
CA GLU A 44 5.83 -5.91 18.41
C GLU A 44 6.97 -6.53 19.23
N SER A 45 7.51 -5.79 20.20
CA SER A 45 8.66 -6.22 21.03
C SER A 45 9.90 -6.60 20.21
N LEU A 46 10.07 -5.99 19.03
CA LEU A 46 11.22 -6.15 18.16
C LEU A 46 12.31 -5.14 18.49
N ALA A 47 13.51 -5.32 17.92
CA ALA A 47 14.59 -4.36 18.06
C ALA A 47 14.16 -2.98 17.52
N THR A 48 14.34 -1.95 18.33
CA THR A 48 13.99 -0.55 17.98
C THR A 48 15.14 0.19 17.32
N ASP A 49 16.19 -0.55 16.99
CA ASP A 49 17.37 -0.03 16.30
C ASP A 49 16.97 0.29 14.86
N VAL A 50 17.13 1.54 14.44
CA VAL A 50 16.81 1.98 13.09
C VAL A 50 17.92 1.65 12.08
N ARG A 51 19.06 1.09 12.52
CA ARG A 51 20.18 0.73 11.63
C ARG A 51 19.78 -0.29 10.55
N PRO A 52 19.09 -1.42 10.85
CA PRO A 52 18.62 -2.34 9.81
C PRO A 52 17.76 -1.67 8.74
N CYS A 53 16.90 -0.73 9.14
CA CYS A 53 16.11 0.11 8.23
C CYS A 53 16.98 0.97 7.33
N ARG A 54 17.93 1.71 7.92
CA ARG A 54 18.83 2.57 7.16
C ARG A 54 19.69 1.77 6.18
N ASP A 55 20.23 0.63 6.62
CA ASP A 55 21.07 -0.23 5.78
C ASP A 55 20.29 -0.84 4.63
N SER A 56 19.02 -1.22 4.87
CA SER A 56 18.11 -1.72 3.87
C SER A 56 17.81 -0.70 2.77
N TYR A 57 17.45 0.52 3.16
CA TYR A 57 17.20 1.60 2.20
C TYR A 57 18.45 2.14 1.54
N ALA A 58 19.61 2.10 2.20
CA ALA A 58 20.89 2.44 1.58
C ALA A 58 21.20 1.51 0.40
N LYS A 59 20.88 0.21 0.51
CA LYS A 59 21.00 -0.75 -0.60
C LYS A 59 20.05 -0.42 -1.76
N ILE A 60 18.81 -0.01 -1.46
CA ILE A 60 17.84 0.40 -2.49
C ILE A 60 18.29 1.69 -3.18
N ALA A 61 18.74 2.68 -2.40
CA ALA A 61 19.23 3.97 -2.89
C ALA A 61 20.54 3.84 -3.69
N ALA A 62 21.33 2.78 -3.49
CA ALA A 62 22.52 2.53 -4.30
C ALA A 62 22.18 2.25 -5.78
N VAL A 63 21.02 1.63 -6.03
CA VAL A 63 20.56 1.22 -7.38
C VAL A 63 19.40 2.06 -7.92
N SER A 64 18.93 3.03 -7.14
CA SER A 64 17.78 3.89 -7.48
C SER A 64 18.14 5.36 -7.31
N ASP A 65 17.51 6.22 -8.10
CA ASP A 65 17.39 7.63 -7.80
C ASP A 65 16.21 7.85 -6.85
N ILE A 66 16.33 8.81 -5.94
CA ILE A 66 15.26 9.21 -5.05
C ILE A 66 14.63 10.48 -5.59
N ASP A 67 13.35 10.43 -5.94
CA ASP A 67 12.58 11.64 -6.20
C ASP A 67 12.23 12.29 -4.86
N LEU A 68 12.89 13.42 -4.56
CA LEU A 68 12.74 14.11 -3.28
C LEU A 68 11.36 14.77 -3.10
N ALA A 69 10.64 15.08 -4.18
CA ALA A 69 9.28 15.61 -4.09
C ALA A 69 8.31 14.48 -3.68
N GLU A 70 8.43 13.32 -4.31
CA GLU A 70 7.66 12.12 -3.93
C GLU A 70 8.06 11.62 -2.53
N ALA A 71 9.34 11.71 -2.17
CA ALA A 71 9.84 11.37 -0.84
C ALA A 71 9.16 12.22 0.26
N ASN A 72 9.02 13.52 0.03
CA ASN A 72 8.30 14.42 0.93
C ASN A 72 6.81 14.11 0.98
N ALA A 73 6.18 13.86 -0.17
CA ALA A 73 4.76 13.47 -0.24
C ALA A 73 4.49 12.17 0.52
N CYS A 74 5.35 11.16 0.33
CA CYS A 74 5.33 9.90 1.06
C CYS A 74 5.44 10.10 2.57
N LEU A 75 6.41 10.87 3.06
CA LEU A 75 6.52 11.14 4.50
C LEU A 75 5.29 11.87 5.05
N ALA A 76 4.74 12.83 4.31
CA ALA A 76 3.53 13.54 4.72
C ALA A 76 2.33 12.60 4.82
N GLU A 77 2.11 11.76 3.80
CA GLU A 77 1.04 10.75 3.77
C GLU A 77 1.18 9.75 4.92
N ARG A 78 2.39 9.19 5.12
CA ARG A 78 2.63 8.23 6.19
C ARG A 78 2.47 8.85 7.58
N ARG A 79 2.84 10.12 7.78
CA ARG A 79 2.62 10.83 9.05
C ARG A 79 1.15 11.09 9.32
N ALA A 80 0.37 11.45 8.30
CA ALA A 80 -1.07 11.66 8.45
C ALA A 80 -1.78 10.39 8.94
N ARG A 81 -1.22 9.23 8.61
CA ARG A 81 -1.75 7.90 8.94
C ARG A 81 -1.04 7.19 10.09
N SER A 82 -0.08 7.83 10.76
CA SER A 82 0.75 7.17 11.78
C SER A 82 -0.04 6.71 13.01
N ASN A 83 -1.24 7.28 13.21
CA ASN A 83 -2.16 6.92 14.27
C ASN A 83 -3.24 5.92 13.83
N ASP A 84 -3.26 5.51 12.55
CA ASP A 84 -4.20 4.51 12.07
C ASP A 84 -3.89 3.16 12.77
N PRO A 85 -4.91 2.39 13.19
CA PRO A 85 -4.69 1.12 13.88
C PRO A 85 -3.90 0.12 13.02
N ASP A 86 -4.05 0.19 11.70
CA ASP A 86 -3.38 -0.66 10.72
C ASP A 86 -2.07 -0.09 10.19
N PHE A 87 -1.61 1.09 10.67
CA PHE A 87 -0.44 1.80 10.14
C PHE A 87 0.79 0.89 9.96
N CYS A 88 0.98 -0.07 10.87
CA CYS A 88 2.16 -0.94 10.90
C CYS A 88 1.96 -2.33 10.34
N LEU A 89 0.74 -2.61 9.89
CA LEU A 89 0.43 -3.71 9.00
C LEU A 89 0.60 -3.28 7.54
N GLN A 90 0.51 -1.98 7.28
CA GLN A 90 0.61 -1.42 5.94
C GLN A 90 2.05 -1.40 5.41
N GLN A 91 2.25 -2.04 4.27
CA GLN A 91 3.48 -1.95 3.49
C GLN A 91 3.66 -0.52 2.93
N LEU A 92 4.89 -0.11 2.63
CA LEU A 92 5.11 1.22 2.06
C LEU A 92 4.49 1.39 0.68
N ASP A 93 4.44 0.32 -0.11
CA ASP A 93 3.88 0.34 -1.46
C ASP A 93 2.35 0.50 -1.48
N SER A 94 1.68 0.40 -0.32
CA SER A 94 0.27 0.76 -0.17
C SER A 94 0.00 2.27 -0.24
N ALA A 95 1.02 3.10 -0.01
CA ALA A 95 0.94 4.54 -0.16
C ALA A 95 1.43 4.91 -1.56
N GLU A 96 0.53 5.50 -2.36
CA GLU A 96 0.78 5.77 -3.77
C GLU A 96 2.01 6.64 -3.97
N SER A 97 2.16 7.71 -3.16
CA SER A 97 3.33 8.58 -3.18
C SER A 97 4.63 7.84 -2.83
N CYS A 98 4.56 6.84 -1.94
CA CYS A 98 5.72 6.05 -1.53
C CYS A 98 6.22 5.10 -2.63
N THR A 99 5.34 4.65 -3.54
CA THR A 99 5.73 3.80 -4.67
C THR A 99 6.62 4.53 -5.68
N ARG A 100 6.51 5.86 -5.75
CA ARG A 100 7.24 6.70 -6.72
C ARG A 100 8.55 7.30 -6.19
N VAL A 101 8.85 7.10 -4.90
CA VAL A 101 10.05 7.65 -4.25
C VAL A 101 11.31 7.09 -4.87
N PHE A 102 11.40 5.77 -4.97
CA PHE A 102 12.57 5.09 -5.52
C PHE A 102 12.36 4.86 -7.00
N ARG A 103 12.87 5.78 -7.82
CA ARG A 103 12.91 5.62 -9.26
C ARG A 103 14.16 4.84 -9.61
N ARG A 104 14.01 3.75 -10.33
CA ARG A 104 15.20 3.00 -10.77
C ARG A 104 16.03 3.89 -11.71
N LYS A 105 17.35 3.86 -11.54
CA LYS A 105 18.25 4.54 -12.47
C LYS A 105 18.01 3.98 -13.86
N PRO A 106 17.80 4.82 -14.89
CA PRO A 106 17.71 4.35 -16.25
C PRO A 106 18.92 3.49 -16.59
N SER A 107 18.70 2.26 -17.06
CA SER A 107 19.78 1.55 -17.73
C SER A 107 20.10 2.34 -19.01
N PRO A 108 21.34 2.82 -19.22
CA PRO A 108 21.69 3.52 -20.45
C PRO A 108 21.49 2.64 -21.69
N ASP A 109 21.55 1.32 -21.50
CA ASP A 109 21.31 0.28 -22.50
C ASP A 109 19.96 -0.43 -22.27
N GLY A 110 19.01 0.25 -21.63
CA GLY A 110 17.69 -0.30 -21.33
C GLY A 110 16.96 -0.75 -22.59
N LEU A 111 16.31 -1.90 -22.49
CA LEU A 111 15.49 -2.48 -23.53
C LEU A 111 14.24 -1.63 -23.79
N ALA A 112 13.91 -1.43 -25.07
CA ALA A 112 12.72 -0.68 -25.46
C ALA A 112 11.42 -1.38 -25.02
N LEU A 113 10.31 -0.63 -24.99
CA LEU A 113 8.98 -1.21 -24.78
C LEU A 113 8.71 -2.35 -25.77
N GLY A 114 8.07 -3.42 -25.31
CA GLY A 114 7.81 -4.64 -26.09
C GLY A 114 8.98 -5.62 -26.19
N ALA A 115 10.21 -5.19 -25.88
CA ALA A 115 11.36 -6.08 -25.85
C ALA A 115 11.28 -7.09 -24.70
N ARG A 116 11.82 -8.29 -24.91
CA ARG A 116 11.86 -9.33 -23.88
C ARG A 116 12.80 -8.95 -22.75
N CYS A 117 12.32 -9.06 -21.52
CA CYS A 117 13.10 -8.81 -20.32
C CYS A 117 13.03 -10.03 -19.39
N THR A 118 13.89 -10.03 -18.40
CA THR A 118 13.95 -10.99 -17.29
C THR A 118 13.80 -10.29 -15.93
N SER A 119 13.96 -8.98 -15.90
CA SER A 119 13.75 -8.14 -14.73
C SER A 119 13.34 -6.74 -15.14
N ASP A 120 12.68 -6.01 -14.23
CA ASP A 120 12.34 -4.59 -14.45
C ASP A 120 13.56 -3.73 -14.81
N ASN A 121 14.77 -4.12 -14.37
CA ASN A 121 16.01 -3.37 -14.64
C ASN A 121 16.47 -3.45 -16.08
N ASP A 122 15.98 -4.44 -16.82
CA ASP A 122 16.38 -4.61 -18.21
C ASP A 122 15.72 -3.52 -19.06
N CYS A 123 14.66 -2.88 -18.59
CA CYS A 123 13.83 -1.97 -19.37
C CYS A 123 14.30 -0.51 -19.32
N ALA A 124 14.26 0.16 -20.46
CA ALA A 124 14.43 1.61 -20.54
C ALA A 124 13.24 2.32 -19.89
N PRO A 125 13.45 3.49 -19.24
CA PRO A 125 12.35 4.32 -18.79
C PRO A 125 11.54 4.84 -19.98
N ALA A 126 10.28 5.18 -19.73
CA ALA A 126 9.41 5.83 -20.71
C ALA A 126 8.62 6.95 -20.02
N GLU A 127 8.26 7.98 -20.78
CA GLU A 127 7.44 9.08 -20.28
C GLU A 127 6.00 8.63 -20.01
N GLY A 128 5.37 9.25 -19.01
CA GLY A 128 3.94 9.07 -18.72
C GLY A 128 3.57 7.84 -17.89
N GLY A 129 4.54 7.10 -17.33
CA GLY A 129 4.23 5.97 -16.45
C GLY A 129 5.45 5.22 -15.95
N THR A 130 5.22 4.04 -15.39
CA THR A 130 6.27 3.13 -14.88
C THR A 130 6.48 1.99 -15.87
N VAL A 131 7.73 1.74 -16.27
CA VAL A 131 8.05 0.58 -17.10
C VAL A 131 8.38 -0.62 -16.21
N ARG A 132 7.72 -1.75 -16.44
CA ARG A 132 7.94 -3.01 -15.72
C ARG A 132 8.16 -4.16 -16.69
N CYS A 133 8.92 -5.15 -16.23
CA CYS A 133 9.03 -6.43 -16.91
C CYS A 133 7.79 -7.27 -16.58
N ALA A 134 6.78 -7.17 -17.43
CA ALA A 134 5.47 -7.75 -17.18
C ALA A 134 5.24 -8.98 -18.06
N ARG A 135 4.55 -9.99 -17.51
CA ARG A 135 4.17 -11.18 -18.27
C ARG A 135 3.18 -10.85 -19.37
N THR A 136 3.44 -11.40 -20.55
CA THR A 136 2.67 -11.22 -21.79
C THR A 136 1.93 -12.45 -22.25
N ASP A 137 2.10 -13.58 -21.59
CA ASP A 137 1.32 -14.78 -21.84
C ASP A 137 1.34 -15.72 -20.62
N PRO A 138 0.45 -16.74 -20.59
CA PRO A 138 0.49 -17.80 -19.59
C PRO A 138 1.78 -18.64 -19.57
N VAL A 139 2.57 -18.58 -20.64
CA VAL A 139 3.82 -19.35 -20.81
C VAL A 139 5.02 -18.64 -20.16
N GLY A 140 4.81 -17.42 -19.66
CA GLY A 140 5.80 -16.66 -18.89
C GLY A 140 6.76 -15.86 -19.76
N LYS A 141 6.42 -15.53 -21.01
CA LYS A 141 7.17 -14.50 -21.72
C LYS A 141 6.95 -13.16 -21.03
N GLU A 142 8.02 -12.44 -20.71
CA GLU A 142 7.96 -11.11 -20.12
C GLU A 142 8.46 -10.07 -21.11
N ILE A 143 7.82 -8.90 -21.15
CA ILE A 143 8.26 -7.75 -21.95
C ILE A 143 8.33 -6.50 -21.08
N CYS A 144 9.13 -5.53 -21.53
CA CYS A 144 9.07 -4.17 -21.03
C CYS A 144 7.72 -3.54 -21.38
N GLN A 145 6.85 -3.38 -20.38
CA GLN A 145 5.52 -2.82 -20.47
C GLN A 145 5.46 -1.49 -19.73
N LEU A 146 4.96 -0.45 -20.37
CA LEU A 146 4.63 0.82 -19.74
C LEU A 146 3.26 0.72 -19.06
N GLN A 147 3.23 0.94 -17.74
CA GLN A 147 2.04 1.00 -16.90
C GLN A 147 1.72 2.46 -16.58
N ILE A 148 0.50 2.89 -16.92
CA ILE A 148 0.05 4.28 -16.85
C ILE A 148 -1.16 4.36 -15.92
N ASP A 149 -1.28 5.42 -15.14
CA ASP A 149 -2.50 5.66 -14.35
C ASP A 149 -3.66 5.95 -15.30
N GLY A 150 -4.70 5.12 -15.24
CA GLY A 150 -5.83 5.16 -16.16
C GLY A 150 -6.89 6.18 -15.77
N HIS A 151 -7.67 6.60 -16.75
CA HIS A 151 -8.90 7.37 -16.61
C HIS A 151 -10.10 6.54 -17.07
N ALA A 152 -11.32 6.97 -16.75
CA ALA A 152 -12.52 6.31 -17.24
C ALA A 152 -12.52 6.20 -18.78
N GLY A 153 -12.64 4.97 -19.28
CA GLY A 153 -12.59 4.63 -20.71
C GLY A 153 -11.23 4.12 -21.20
N ASP A 154 -10.14 4.34 -20.44
CA ASP A 154 -8.80 3.90 -20.86
C ASP A 154 -8.69 2.38 -20.90
N GLY A 155 -7.96 1.88 -21.90
CA GLY A 155 -7.70 0.47 -22.10
C GLY A 155 -6.48 0.23 -23.00
N PRO A 156 -5.80 -0.91 -22.87
CA PRO A 156 -6.24 -2.03 -22.04
C PRO A 156 -5.82 -1.89 -20.57
N CYS A 157 -6.77 -2.15 -19.67
CA CYS A 157 -6.54 -2.12 -18.25
C CYS A 157 -5.88 -3.43 -17.77
N LEU A 158 -4.77 -3.27 -17.04
CA LEU A 158 -3.98 -4.34 -16.45
C LEU A 158 -4.59 -4.86 -15.15
N GLY A 159 -5.21 -3.98 -14.36
CA GLY A 159 -5.81 -4.33 -13.07
C GLY A 159 -6.29 -3.13 -12.29
N THR A 160 -6.92 -3.40 -11.14
CA THR A 160 -7.31 -2.38 -10.17
C THR A 160 -6.22 -2.28 -9.09
N VAL A 161 -5.81 -1.06 -8.74
CA VAL A 161 -4.91 -0.80 -7.61
C VAL A 161 -5.75 -0.28 -6.45
N ASP A 162 -5.65 -0.93 -5.29
CA ASP A 162 -6.24 -0.48 -4.04
C ASP A 162 -5.18 -0.44 -2.93
N VAL A 163 -5.61 -0.14 -1.70
CA VAL A 163 -4.71 -0.12 -0.54
C VAL A 163 -4.14 -1.48 -0.16
N SER A 164 -4.77 -2.56 -0.62
CA SER A 164 -4.33 -3.94 -0.44
C SER A 164 -3.31 -4.34 -1.50
N GLY A 165 -3.18 -3.55 -2.57
CA GLY A 165 -2.19 -3.69 -3.63
C GLY A 165 -2.82 -3.79 -5.03
N PHE A 166 -2.12 -4.50 -5.91
CA PHE A 166 -2.52 -4.68 -7.31
C PHE A 166 -3.35 -5.95 -7.48
N VAL A 167 -4.59 -5.80 -7.97
CA VAL A 167 -5.47 -6.90 -8.37
C VAL A 167 -5.48 -6.98 -9.90
N GLY A 168 -4.72 -7.92 -10.44
CA GLY A 168 -4.60 -8.12 -11.89
C GLY A 168 -5.86 -8.68 -12.53
N GLN A 169 -6.10 -8.29 -13.78
CA GLN A 169 -7.15 -8.90 -14.60
C GLN A 169 -6.70 -10.29 -15.10
N PRO A 170 -7.48 -11.35 -14.81
CA PRO A 170 -7.18 -12.66 -15.36
C PRO A 170 -7.28 -12.64 -16.89
N GLY A 171 -6.31 -13.27 -17.56
CA GLY A 171 -6.31 -13.40 -19.01
C GLY A 171 -5.86 -12.16 -19.78
N PHE A 172 -5.58 -11.04 -19.09
CA PHE A 172 -5.00 -9.88 -19.76
C PHE A 172 -3.47 -10.00 -19.81
N TYR A 173 -2.96 -10.11 -21.03
CA TYR A 173 -1.52 -10.18 -21.26
C TYR A 173 -1.12 -9.46 -22.55
N GLY A 174 0.08 -8.88 -22.57
CA GLY A 174 0.81 -8.66 -23.82
C GLY A 174 0.70 -7.29 -24.50
N ALA A 175 0.11 -6.29 -23.86
CA ALA A 175 0.21 -4.92 -24.38
C ALA A 175 1.51 -4.24 -23.94
N GLU A 176 2.19 -3.55 -24.85
CA GLU A 176 3.37 -2.71 -24.53
C GLU A 176 3.01 -1.53 -23.63
N ARG A 177 1.73 -1.12 -23.66
CA ARG A 177 1.14 -0.09 -22.81
C ARG A 177 -0.13 -0.63 -22.17
N ALA A 178 -0.25 -0.47 -20.87
CA ALA A 178 -1.45 -0.87 -20.13
C ALA A 178 -1.76 0.13 -19.03
N TYR A 179 -3.01 0.14 -18.57
CA TYR A 179 -3.50 1.10 -17.59
C TYR A 179 -3.76 0.44 -16.24
N LEU A 180 -3.44 1.15 -15.16
CA LEU A 180 -3.79 0.80 -13.79
C LEU A 180 -4.98 1.67 -13.38
N CYS A 181 -6.08 1.07 -12.94
CA CYS A 181 -7.23 1.82 -12.44
C CYS A 181 -7.14 1.93 -10.92
N HIS A 182 -6.94 3.14 -10.41
CA HIS A 182 -6.77 3.37 -8.99
C HIS A 182 -8.13 3.55 -8.31
N LEU A 183 -8.41 2.73 -7.30
CA LEU A 183 -9.67 2.81 -6.56
C LEU A 183 -9.75 4.08 -5.69
N SER A 184 -8.60 4.66 -5.33
CA SER A 184 -8.48 5.98 -4.72
C SER A 184 -9.05 7.09 -5.61
N ASP A 185 -8.89 6.95 -6.93
CA ASP A 185 -9.43 7.87 -7.93
C ASP A 185 -10.88 7.54 -8.32
N GLY A 186 -11.49 6.58 -7.62
CA GLY A 186 -12.82 6.08 -7.94
C GLY A 186 -12.85 5.31 -9.25
N LEU A 187 -11.78 4.63 -9.63
CA LEU A 187 -11.71 3.80 -10.84
C LEU A 187 -11.50 2.33 -10.51
N TYR A 188 -12.01 1.45 -11.37
CA TYR A 188 -11.73 0.02 -11.32
C TYR A 188 -11.61 -0.56 -12.72
N CYS A 189 -10.93 -1.70 -12.80
CA CYS A 189 -10.74 -2.42 -14.04
C CYS A 189 -11.94 -3.33 -14.35
N THR A 190 -12.62 -3.09 -15.47
CA THR A 190 -13.78 -3.87 -15.91
C THR A 190 -13.38 -5.21 -16.53
N ALA A 191 -14.36 -6.11 -16.70
CA ALA A 191 -14.18 -7.38 -17.41
C ALA A 191 -13.82 -7.21 -18.90
N THR A 192 -14.04 -6.02 -19.48
CA THR A 192 -13.64 -5.68 -20.85
C THR A 192 -12.25 -5.06 -20.94
N SER A 193 -11.45 -5.15 -19.87
CA SER A 193 -10.11 -4.55 -19.77
C SER A 193 -10.12 -3.04 -20.06
N THR A 194 -11.06 -2.31 -19.46
CA THR A 194 -11.08 -0.84 -19.47
C THR A 194 -11.26 -0.29 -18.06
N CYS A 195 -10.71 0.89 -17.78
CA CYS A 195 -11.00 1.61 -16.54
C CYS A 195 -12.42 2.18 -16.58
N ALA A 196 -13.17 2.02 -15.49
CA ALA A 196 -14.49 2.59 -15.32
C ALA A 196 -14.65 3.18 -13.92
N GLU A 197 -15.61 4.10 -13.77
CA GLU A 197 -15.96 4.68 -12.47
C GLU A 197 -16.52 3.62 -11.52
N ALA A 198 -15.88 3.50 -10.35
CA ALA A 198 -16.30 2.68 -9.24
C ALA A 198 -17.64 3.18 -8.67
N LYS A 199 -18.42 2.24 -8.14
CA LYS A 199 -19.80 2.44 -7.74
C LYS A 199 -19.91 2.88 -6.28
N GLY A 200 -20.67 3.94 -6.04
CA GLY A 200 -20.92 4.44 -4.69
C GLY A 200 -21.91 3.56 -3.91
N VAL A 201 -22.05 3.80 -2.61
CA VAL A 201 -23.02 3.09 -1.74
C VAL A 201 -24.44 3.17 -2.33
N GLY A 202 -25.15 2.04 -2.32
CA GLY A 202 -26.51 1.88 -2.83
C GLY A 202 -26.60 1.70 -4.35
N GLN A 203 -25.51 1.93 -5.10
CA GLN A 203 -25.51 1.66 -6.53
C GLN A 203 -25.41 0.15 -6.82
N PRO A 204 -26.01 -0.31 -7.94
CA PRO A 204 -25.90 -1.70 -8.32
C PRO A 204 -24.45 -2.07 -8.63
N CYS A 205 -24.06 -3.25 -8.20
CA CYS A 205 -22.78 -3.86 -8.51
C CYS A 205 -23.01 -5.29 -8.98
N ASP A 206 -22.32 -5.67 -10.04
CA ASP A 206 -22.28 -7.06 -10.48
C ASP A 206 -20.84 -7.41 -10.80
N GLY A 207 -20.22 -8.16 -9.89
CA GLY A 207 -18.84 -8.59 -10.06
C GLY A 207 -18.06 -8.65 -8.76
N PRO A 208 -16.73 -8.47 -8.84
CA PRO A 208 -15.84 -8.60 -7.71
C PRO A 208 -15.97 -7.42 -6.71
N PRO A 209 -15.45 -7.55 -5.48
CA PRO A 209 -15.61 -6.54 -4.44
C PRO A 209 -15.08 -5.14 -4.81
N TRP A 210 -14.09 -5.06 -5.71
CA TRP A 210 -13.48 -3.80 -6.16
C TRP A 210 -14.29 -3.00 -7.20
N VAL A 211 -15.53 -3.39 -7.51
CA VAL A 211 -16.45 -2.56 -8.32
C VAL A 211 -16.93 -1.33 -7.53
N CYS A 212 -16.92 -1.41 -6.20
CA CYS A 212 -17.39 -0.34 -5.32
C CYS A 212 -16.26 0.61 -4.95
N THR A 213 -16.56 1.89 -4.68
CA THR A 213 -15.53 2.88 -4.27
C THR A 213 -14.80 2.45 -2.99
N SER A 214 -13.60 3.01 -2.78
CA SER A 214 -12.78 2.72 -1.60
C SER A 214 -13.57 2.84 -0.29
N GLY A 215 -13.49 1.81 0.56
CA GLY A 215 -14.25 1.74 1.81
C GLY A 215 -15.64 1.10 1.69
N ASN A 216 -15.99 0.58 0.50
CA ASN A 216 -17.23 -0.15 0.24
C ASN A 216 -16.94 -1.54 -0.33
N PHE A 217 -17.94 -2.43 -0.30
CA PHE A 217 -17.88 -3.75 -0.92
C PHE A 217 -19.19 -4.05 -1.67
N CYS A 218 -19.11 -4.95 -2.65
CA CYS A 218 -20.31 -5.44 -3.35
C CYS A 218 -21.00 -6.55 -2.54
N GLU A 219 -22.21 -6.29 -2.04
CA GLU A 219 -22.99 -7.30 -1.33
C GLU A 219 -23.71 -8.22 -2.33
N TYR A 220 -23.48 -9.52 -2.21
CA TYR A 220 -23.87 -10.50 -3.24
C TYR A 220 -25.36 -10.82 -3.30
N THR A 221 -26.10 -10.63 -2.20
CA THR A 221 -27.54 -10.92 -2.10
C THR A 221 -28.40 -9.84 -2.77
N THR A 222 -28.07 -8.58 -2.49
CA THR A 222 -28.75 -7.36 -2.95
C THR A 222 -28.15 -6.82 -4.23
N LYS A 223 -26.91 -7.23 -4.57
CA LYS A 223 -26.15 -6.73 -5.71
C LYS A 223 -25.99 -5.21 -5.66
N THR A 224 -25.72 -4.69 -4.47
CA THR A 224 -25.48 -3.26 -4.24
C THR A 224 -24.21 -3.01 -3.47
N CYS A 225 -23.56 -1.88 -3.73
CA CYS A 225 -22.42 -1.44 -2.95
C CYS A 225 -22.85 -1.02 -1.56
N MET A 226 -22.19 -1.57 -0.53
CA MET A 226 -22.43 -1.27 0.88
C MET A 226 -21.14 -0.80 1.54
N ALA A 227 -21.25 0.01 2.60
CA ALA A 227 -20.11 0.38 3.42
C ALA A 227 -19.49 -0.85 4.09
N LEU A 228 -18.17 -0.88 4.23
CA LEU A 228 -17.48 -1.95 4.95
C LEU A 228 -18.01 -2.07 6.39
N LEU A 229 -18.08 -3.31 6.87
CA LEU A 229 -18.62 -3.73 8.14
C LEU A 229 -17.61 -3.50 9.27
N GLY A 230 -18.05 -2.86 10.35
CA GLY A 230 -17.25 -2.70 11.56
C GLY A 230 -17.09 -4.00 12.36
N GLU A 231 -16.23 -3.96 13.38
CA GLU A 231 -15.99 -5.09 14.29
C GLU A 231 -17.30 -5.60 14.93
N GLY A 232 -17.42 -6.92 15.07
CA GLY A 232 -18.62 -7.59 15.59
C GLY A 232 -19.76 -7.77 14.58
N SER A 233 -19.67 -7.14 13.40
CA SER A 233 -20.69 -7.30 12.35
C SER A 233 -20.59 -8.67 11.66
N SER A 234 -21.74 -9.20 11.23
CA SER A 234 -21.78 -10.48 10.50
C SER A 234 -21.27 -10.32 9.06
N CYS A 235 -20.25 -11.11 8.69
CA CYS A 235 -19.64 -11.17 7.36
C CYS A 235 -19.80 -12.54 6.70
N ALA A 236 -20.73 -13.38 7.18
CA ALA A 236 -20.90 -14.78 6.76
C ALA A 236 -21.02 -15.02 5.24
N GLN A 237 -21.43 -14.01 4.47
CA GLN A 237 -21.63 -14.12 3.02
C GLN A 237 -20.50 -13.47 2.20
N ASN A 238 -19.59 -12.71 2.83
CA ASN A 238 -18.53 -12.01 2.11
C ASN A 238 -17.32 -11.76 3.02
N LEU A 239 -16.22 -12.47 2.73
CA LEU A 239 -14.97 -12.39 3.49
C LEU A 239 -14.28 -11.01 3.39
N PHE A 240 -14.62 -10.22 2.36
CA PHE A 240 -14.08 -8.88 2.12
C PHE A 240 -15.00 -7.77 2.62
N ALA A 241 -16.10 -8.10 3.31
CA ALA A 241 -17.04 -7.10 3.78
C ALA A 241 -16.51 -6.31 4.99
N CYS A 242 -15.47 -6.78 5.67
CA CYS A 242 -14.99 -6.14 6.90
C CYS A 242 -14.14 -4.90 6.62
N ALA A 243 -14.23 -3.91 7.50
CA ALA A 243 -13.42 -2.69 7.45
C ALA A 243 -11.92 -3.01 7.55
N ARG A 244 -11.08 -2.03 7.19
CA ARG A 244 -9.62 -2.19 7.24
C ARG A 244 -9.13 -2.57 8.63
N GLY A 245 -8.13 -3.45 8.69
CA GLY A 245 -7.61 -4.03 9.93
C GLY A 245 -8.52 -5.06 10.58
N LEU A 246 -9.62 -5.46 9.92
CA LEU A 246 -10.51 -6.52 10.35
C LEU A 246 -10.51 -7.66 9.31
N SER A 247 -10.70 -8.89 9.79
CA SER A 247 -10.92 -10.06 8.94
C SER A 247 -12.23 -10.77 9.30
N CYS A 248 -12.81 -11.45 8.30
CA CYS A 248 -14.02 -12.22 8.51
C CYS A 248 -13.71 -13.58 9.14
N ASN A 249 -13.75 -13.67 10.46
CA ASN A 249 -13.49 -14.90 11.20
C ASN A 249 -14.79 -15.52 11.70
N ARG A 250 -15.07 -16.77 11.30
CA ARG A 250 -16.29 -17.51 11.70
C ARG A 250 -17.56 -16.71 11.47
N GLY A 251 -17.61 -15.96 10.35
CA GLY A 251 -18.75 -15.16 9.95
C GLY A 251 -18.93 -13.85 10.70
N THR A 252 -17.95 -13.40 11.48
CA THR A 252 -17.96 -12.09 12.15
C THR A 252 -16.68 -11.31 11.85
N CYS A 253 -16.79 -10.00 11.63
CA CYS A 253 -15.62 -9.13 11.50
C CYS A 253 -14.92 -9.00 12.85
N SER A 254 -13.66 -9.42 12.91
CA SER A 254 -12.82 -9.31 14.10
C SER A 254 -11.52 -8.61 13.76
N ALA A 255 -10.94 -7.89 14.72
CA ALA A 255 -9.61 -7.31 14.54
C ALA A 255 -8.60 -8.38 14.11
N GLU A 256 -7.81 -8.03 13.10
CA GLU A 256 -6.68 -8.85 12.70
C GLU A 256 -5.66 -8.91 13.84
N ARG A 257 -5.06 -10.08 14.02
CA ARG A 257 -4.11 -10.32 15.10
C ARG A 257 -2.75 -9.70 14.76
N ALA A 258 -2.14 -9.11 15.78
CA ALA A 258 -0.78 -8.58 15.73
C ALA A 258 0.26 -9.70 15.53
N PHE A 259 1.52 -9.34 15.29
CA PHE A 259 2.58 -10.31 15.09
C PHE A 259 2.86 -11.10 16.37
N GLY A 260 3.32 -12.35 16.22
CA GLY A 260 3.53 -13.29 17.33
C GLY A 260 2.26 -13.80 18.01
N ALA A 261 1.09 -13.20 17.75
CA ALA A 261 -0.18 -13.69 18.27
C ALA A 261 -0.49 -15.08 17.70
N PRO A 262 -1.15 -15.97 18.46
CA PRO A 262 -1.53 -17.27 17.96
C PRO A 262 -2.51 -17.13 16.78
N CYS A 263 -2.43 -18.01 15.81
CA CYS A 263 -3.32 -18.03 14.65
C CYS A 263 -3.63 -19.46 14.22
N THR A 264 -4.72 -19.61 13.48
CA THR A 264 -5.14 -20.86 12.84
C THR A 264 -5.06 -20.79 11.33
N SER A 265 -5.17 -19.59 10.76
CA SER A 265 -4.98 -19.32 9.34
C SER A 265 -4.27 -17.98 9.12
N GLY A 266 -3.77 -17.74 7.91
CA GLY A 266 -3.18 -16.46 7.54
C GLY A 266 -4.15 -15.29 7.72
N ASP A 267 -5.43 -15.49 7.44
CA ASP A 267 -6.47 -14.45 7.55
C ASP A 267 -6.71 -13.97 8.98
N ASP A 268 -6.28 -14.73 9.98
CA ASP A 268 -6.28 -14.27 11.37
C ASP A 268 -5.28 -13.14 11.61
N CYS A 269 -4.26 -13.01 10.76
CA CYS A 269 -3.11 -12.14 10.96
C CYS A 269 -3.18 -10.91 10.05
N GLY A 270 -2.78 -9.76 10.56
CA GLY A 270 -2.70 -8.53 9.76
C GLY A 270 -1.75 -8.64 8.56
N SER A 271 -0.77 -9.53 8.65
CA SER A 271 0.18 -9.84 7.57
C SER A 271 -0.28 -10.89 6.58
N LYS A 272 -1.45 -11.50 6.81
CA LYS A 272 -1.94 -12.67 6.07
C LYS A 272 -1.03 -13.90 6.17
N ARG A 273 -0.13 -13.96 7.16
CA ARG A 273 0.84 -15.05 7.35
C ARG A 273 0.72 -15.67 8.74
N CYS A 274 0.26 -16.92 8.77
CA CYS A 274 0.29 -17.76 9.96
C CYS A 274 1.36 -18.84 9.78
N VAL A 275 2.46 -18.74 10.51
CA VAL A 275 3.60 -19.67 10.44
C VAL A 275 3.74 -20.32 11.81
N ASP A 276 3.73 -21.66 11.82
CA ASP A 276 3.82 -22.47 13.05
C ASP A 276 2.80 -22.07 14.13
N GLY A 277 1.60 -21.69 13.70
CA GLY A 277 0.51 -21.28 14.60
C GLY A 277 0.65 -19.88 15.19
N THR A 278 1.55 -19.05 14.65
CA THR A 278 1.73 -17.64 15.07
C THR A 278 1.75 -16.68 13.88
N CYS A 279 1.26 -15.46 14.10
CA CYS A 279 1.23 -14.43 13.07
C CYS A 279 2.65 -13.95 12.77
N ALA A 280 3.16 -14.30 11.59
CA ALA A 280 4.51 -13.96 11.16
C ALA A 280 4.56 -12.58 10.51
N SER A 281 5.70 -11.91 10.63
CA SER A 281 5.99 -10.67 9.91
C SER A 281 5.87 -10.86 8.39
N PHE A 282 5.46 -9.81 7.68
CA PHE A 282 5.72 -9.76 6.23
C PHE A 282 7.21 -9.48 6.03
N ALA A 283 7.80 -9.96 4.92
CA ALA A 283 9.23 -9.79 4.65
C ALA A 283 9.69 -8.32 4.72
N GLY A 284 8.77 -7.39 4.37
CA GLY A 284 8.94 -5.95 4.49
C GLY A 284 9.29 -5.45 5.90
N GLN A 285 8.79 -6.10 6.97
CA GLN A 285 8.98 -5.62 8.35
C GLN A 285 10.41 -5.87 8.87
N ALA A 286 11.04 -6.96 8.43
CA ALA A 286 12.46 -7.24 8.74
C ALA A 286 13.37 -6.11 8.22
N TYR A 287 12.99 -5.48 7.10
CA TYR A 287 13.71 -4.30 6.63
C TYR A 287 13.64 -3.14 7.64
N PHE A 288 12.53 -2.95 8.37
CA PHE A 288 12.40 -1.83 9.32
C PHE A 288 12.95 -2.12 10.71
N CYS A 289 12.68 -3.30 11.25
CA CYS A 289 12.95 -3.62 12.66
C CYS A 289 14.18 -4.51 12.87
N GLY A 290 14.75 -5.08 11.81
CA GLY A 290 15.70 -6.18 11.92
C GLY A 290 15.01 -7.50 12.31
N ASP A 291 15.80 -8.58 12.33
CA ASP A 291 15.39 -9.92 12.79
C ASP A 291 15.60 -10.10 14.29
#